data_AF-A0A259C7D9-F1
#
_entry.id   AF-A0A259C7D9-F1
#
_cell.length_a   1.000
_cell.length_b   1.000
_cell.length_c   1.000
_cell.angle_alpha   90.00
_cell.angle_beta   90.00
_cell.angle_gamma   90.00
#
_symmetry.space_group_name_H-M   'P 1'
#
loop_
_entity.id
_entity.type
_entity.pdbx_description
1 polymer ?
#
loop_
_entity_poly.entity_id
_entity_poly.type
_entity_poly.pdbx_seq_one_letter_code
_entity_poly.pdbx_strand_id
1 'polypeptide(L)'
;MASGNKTLANRAGHHDLGEFHTFTTLKVPRATRALGRMIAVSIPLLLVLLFFVNWVQTAPGRGEVIALNPEDRVQQVTALVPGRVEKWYVVDGQQVKKGDPIARIIDNDPDLLVRLGAEREQVIAQIAAADQAMATARLDVNRYSQLYAEGLAARRDFEGAQIKVAELNAKLAETRAKLSKVDIALGRQSAQLVRAPHDGRIQSLNTAAGATLVSAGDMLATLAPDNAQRVVELLLDGRDVALVRKGQPVRLHFEGWPAIQFSGWPSVAQGMFDGRVLTIDPSAQTSGLFRVLVEPMPGKPGWPDQNYIRLGSKVRGWVQMETVTIGYELWRQLNDFPLEFPTPIDPGPRKGTAAKALSDKAAGKSKGGKSGGYDSEYGGSEDEK
;
A
#
# COMPACT_ATOMS: atom_id res chain seq x y z
N MET A 1 -3.87 -1.74 83.35
CA MET A 1 -4.57 -2.96 83.81
C MET A 1 -5.91 -3.05 83.12
N ALA A 2 -6.07 -3.97 82.17
CA ALA A 2 -7.36 -4.52 81.74
C ALA A 2 -7.08 -5.69 80.78
N SER A 3 -7.26 -6.90 81.30
CA SER A 3 -7.35 -8.15 80.55
C SER A 3 -8.74 -8.22 79.91
N GLY A 4 -8.86 -8.66 78.65
CA GLY A 4 -10.13 -8.77 77.95
C GLY A 4 -10.01 -9.66 76.72
N ASN A 5 -10.56 -10.86 76.85
CA ASN A 5 -10.31 -12.04 76.04
C ASN A 5 -10.87 -11.97 74.61
N LYS A 6 -10.28 -12.80 73.76
CA LYS A 6 -10.56 -13.00 72.33
C LYS A 6 -11.99 -13.47 72.02
N THR A 7 -12.31 -13.34 70.73
CA THR A 7 -13.14 -14.23 69.88
C THR A 7 -14.64 -14.25 70.10
N LEU A 8 -15.38 -13.60 69.18
CA LEU A 8 -16.59 -14.15 68.54
C LEU A 8 -16.84 -13.40 67.22
N ALA A 9 -16.69 -14.10 66.08
CA ALA A 9 -17.51 -13.97 64.87
C ALA A 9 -16.77 -14.54 63.65
N ASN A 10 -16.83 -15.86 63.46
CA ASN A 10 -16.77 -16.42 62.11
C ASN A 10 -17.90 -17.45 61.98
N ARG A 11 -19.07 -16.93 61.60
CA ARG A 11 -20.29 -17.70 61.32
C ARG A 11 -20.37 -17.84 59.81
N ALA A 12 -19.69 -18.85 59.26
CA ALA A 12 -19.92 -19.34 57.91
C ALA A 12 -20.26 -20.83 58.01
N GLY A 13 -21.48 -21.18 57.57
CA GLY A 13 -22.15 -22.43 57.85
C GLY A 13 -21.39 -23.68 57.42
N HIS A 14 -21.10 -24.54 58.39
CA HIS A 14 -21.11 -25.98 58.17
C HIS A 14 -22.59 -26.39 57.99
N HIS A 15 -23.00 -26.65 56.76
CA HIS A 15 -24.20 -27.45 56.53
C HIS A 15 -23.91 -28.84 57.08
N ASP A 16 -24.48 -29.12 58.25
CA ASP A 16 -24.40 -30.39 58.94
C ASP A 16 -25.15 -31.43 58.12
N LEU A 17 -24.43 -32.23 57.34
CA LEU A 17 -24.97 -33.32 56.50
C LEU A 17 -25.41 -34.54 57.34
N GLY A 18 -25.46 -34.39 58.67
CA GLY A 18 -25.81 -35.42 59.64
C GLY A 18 -27.31 -35.78 59.73
N GLU A 19 -28.22 -34.95 59.21
CA GLU A 19 -29.67 -35.18 59.31
C GLU A 19 -30.22 -36.19 58.28
N PHE A 20 -29.41 -36.64 57.32
CA PHE A 20 -29.82 -37.63 56.31
C PHE A 20 -29.17 -39.00 56.57
N HIS A 21 -29.83 -39.82 57.41
CA HIS A 21 -29.37 -41.17 57.81
C HIS A 21 -29.20 -42.20 56.68
N THR A 22 -29.59 -41.88 55.44
CA THR A 22 -29.39 -42.73 54.25
C THR A 22 -28.03 -42.51 53.57
N PHE A 23 -27.34 -41.39 53.82
CA PHE A 23 -26.03 -41.12 53.20
C PHE A 23 -24.84 -41.72 53.96
N THR A 24 -24.97 -41.97 55.26
CA THR A 24 -23.89 -42.51 56.11
C THR A 24 -23.66 -44.02 55.96
N THR A 25 -24.57 -44.74 55.29
CA THR A 25 -24.46 -46.18 55.03
C THR A 25 -23.83 -46.53 53.68
N LEU A 26 -23.60 -45.54 52.80
CA LEU A 26 -22.94 -45.73 51.51
C LEU A 26 -21.42 -45.85 51.69
N LYS A 27 -20.92 -47.09 51.82
CA LYS A 27 -19.49 -47.39 51.74
C LYS A 27 -19.00 -47.13 50.31
N VAL A 28 -18.40 -45.96 50.07
CA VAL A 28 -17.76 -45.63 48.79
C VAL A 28 -16.77 -46.75 48.39
N PRO A 29 -16.97 -47.41 47.23
CA PRO A 29 -16.10 -48.47 46.74
C PRO A 29 -14.63 -48.01 46.65
N ARG A 30 -13.67 -48.92 46.84
CA ARG A 30 -12.23 -48.57 46.73
C ARG A 30 -11.88 -47.93 45.38
N ALA A 31 -12.55 -48.34 44.31
CA ALA A 31 -12.39 -47.79 42.97
C ALA A 31 -12.76 -46.30 42.87
N THR A 32 -13.84 -45.84 43.51
CA THR A 32 -14.25 -44.42 43.45
C THR A 32 -13.31 -43.53 44.26
N ARG A 33 -12.76 -44.03 45.37
CA ARG A 33 -11.72 -43.32 46.14
C ARG A 33 -10.39 -43.24 45.38
N ALA A 34 -10.00 -44.33 44.69
CA ALA A 34 -8.81 -44.34 43.85
C ALA A 34 -8.96 -43.36 42.68
N LEU A 35 -10.13 -43.33 42.03
CA LEU A 35 -10.46 -42.36 40.99
C LEU A 35 -10.43 -40.92 41.53
N GLY A 36 -11.02 -40.67 42.69
CA GLY A 36 -10.99 -39.35 43.35
C GLY A 36 -9.56 -38.88 43.66
N ARG A 37 -8.68 -39.78 44.10
CA ARG A 37 -7.24 -39.46 44.31
C ARG A 37 -6.50 -39.23 42.99
N MET A 38 -6.76 -40.03 41.96
CA MET A 38 -6.16 -39.82 40.64
C MET A 38 -6.56 -38.46 40.08
N ILE A 39 -7.84 -38.08 40.16
CA ILE A 39 -8.33 -36.77 39.73
C ILE A 39 -7.70 -35.64 40.58
N ALA A 40 -7.66 -35.81 41.90
CA ALA A 40 -7.09 -34.83 42.82
C ALA A 40 -5.58 -34.58 42.60
N VAL A 41 -4.84 -35.56 42.06
CA VAL A 41 -3.42 -35.41 41.69
C VAL A 41 -3.27 -34.97 40.23
N SER A 42 -4.09 -35.47 39.32
CA SER A 42 -3.97 -35.17 37.89
C SER A 42 -4.33 -33.73 37.55
N ILE A 43 -5.32 -33.14 38.22
CA ILE A 43 -5.71 -31.73 38.02
C ILE A 43 -4.55 -30.77 38.33
N PRO A 44 -3.95 -30.78 39.53
CA PRO A 44 -2.82 -29.89 39.83
C PRO A 44 -1.59 -30.22 38.98
N LEU A 45 -1.34 -31.50 38.67
CA LEU A 45 -0.24 -31.88 37.77
C LEU A 45 -0.43 -31.31 36.36
N LEU A 46 -1.65 -31.37 35.82
CA LEU A 46 -1.97 -30.78 34.52
C LEU A 46 -1.86 -29.25 34.56
N LEU A 47 -2.34 -28.60 35.62
CA LEU A 47 -2.16 -27.15 35.79
C LEU A 47 -0.69 -26.76 35.80
N VAL A 48 0.18 -27.48 36.50
CA VAL A 48 1.63 -27.25 36.48
C VAL A 48 2.19 -27.47 35.08
N LEU A 49 1.82 -28.55 34.39
CA LEU A 49 2.29 -28.85 33.03
C LEU A 49 1.97 -27.73 32.04
N LEU A 50 0.80 -27.08 32.16
CA LEU A 50 0.43 -25.95 31.29
C LEU A 50 1.41 -24.77 31.38
N PHE A 51 2.11 -24.60 32.51
CA PHE A 51 3.15 -23.57 32.67
C PHE A 51 4.53 -23.99 32.13
N PHE A 52 4.74 -25.26 31.76
CA PHE A 52 6.01 -25.74 31.20
C PHE A 52 5.99 -25.89 29.68
N VAL A 53 4.82 -25.85 29.04
CA VAL A 53 4.70 -25.96 27.58
C VAL A 53 4.72 -24.57 26.96
N ASN A 54 5.74 -24.30 26.14
CA ASN A 54 5.86 -23.07 25.37
C ASN A 54 4.92 -23.11 24.14
N TRP A 55 4.07 -22.10 24.02
CA TRP A 55 3.09 -21.88 22.97
C TRP A 55 3.40 -20.59 22.20
N VAL A 56 3.37 -20.64 20.88
CA VAL A 56 3.56 -19.46 20.03
C VAL A 56 2.23 -18.73 19.91
N GLN A 57 2.16 -17.48 20.38
CA GLN A 57 0.99 -16.64 20.15
C GLN A 57 0.83 -16.33 18.66
N THR A 58 -0.40 -16.16 18.19
CA THR A 58 -0.67 -15.80 16.80
C THR A 58 -1.73 -14.72 16.70
N ALA A 59 -1.50 -13.72 15.85
CA ALA A 59 -2.52 -12.78 15.42
C ALA A 59 -3.17 -13.28 14.13
N PRO A 60 -4.42 -13.77 14.16
CA PRO A 60 -5.11 -14.23 12.97
C PRO A 60 -5.57 -13.04 12.11
N GLY A 61 -5.41 -13.16 10.80
CA GLY A 61 -5.89 -12.19 9.83
C GLY A 61 -6.53 -12.89 8.63
N ARG A 62 -7.50 -12.23 8.01
CA ARG A 62 -8.06 -12.67 6.72
C ARG A 62 -7.71 -11.65 5.66
N GLY A 63 -7.51 -12.09 4.44
CA GLY A 63 -7.38 -11.18 3.31
C GLY A 63 -7.24 -11.91 2.00
N GLU A 64 -6.40 -11.41 1.10
CA GLU A 64 -6.34 -11.90 -0.27
C GLU A 64 -4.97 -11.67 -0.91
N VAL A 65 -4.73 -12.36 -2.02
CA VAL A 65 -3.51 -12.20 -2.81
C VAL A 65 -3.66 -10.99 -3.72
N ILE A 66 -2.73 -10.05 -3.60
CA ILE A 66 -2.68 -8.83 -4.41
C ILE A 66 -1.33 -8.73 -5.12
N ALA A 67 -1.26 -7.88 -6.13
CA ALA A 67 0.01 -7.51 -6.72
C ALA A 67 0.71 -6.46 -5.85
N LEU A 68 2.03 -6.61 -5.67
CA LEU A 68 2.86 -5.67 -4.91
C LEU A 68 2.83 -4.29 -5.56
N ASN A 69 3.10 -4.23 -6.87
CA ASN A 69 3.03 -2.99 -7.63
C ASN A 69 1.58 -2.72 -8.05
N PRO A 70 1.11 -1.46 -7.94
CA PRO A 70 -0.21 -1.08 -8.47
C PRO A 70 -0.35 -1.31 -9.98
N GLU A 71 0.74 -1.15 -10.76
CA GLU A 71 0.72 -1.35 -12.21
C GLU A 71 0.44 -2.80 -12.61
N ASP A 72 0.85 -3.75 -11.76
CA ASP A 72 0.65 -5.20 -11.95
C ASP A 72 -0.77 -5.66 -11.56
N ARG A 73 -1.65 -4.74 -11.19
CA ARG A 73 -3.06 -5.03 -10.87
C ARG A 73 -3.91 -5.03 -12.13
N VAL A 74 -5.12 -5.56 -12.00
CA VAL A 74 -6.13 -5.46 -13.05
C VAL A 74 -6.45 -3.98 -13.29
N GLN A 75 -6.26 -3.52 -14.52
CA GLN A 75 -6.50 -2.15 -14.95
C GLN A 75 -7.68 -2.09 -15.92
N GLN A 76 -8.48 -1.03 -15.78
CA GLN A 76 -9.53 -0.72 -16.74
C GLN A 76 -8.97 0.19 -17.82
N VAL A 77 -9.02 -0.27 -19.06
CA VAL A 77 -8.72 0.52 -20.24
C VAL A 77 -10.00 1.26 -20.63
N THR A 78 -9.95 2.59 -20.55
CA THR A 78 -11.09 3.47 -20.82
C THR A 78 -10.94 4.19 -22.16
N ALA A 79 -12.07 4.68 -22.69
CA ALA A 79 -12.08 5.55 -23.86
C ALA A 79 -11.52 6.93 -23.50
N LEU A 80 -10.52 7.40 -24.26
CA LEU A 80 -9.97 8.75 -24.08
C LEU A 80 -10.81 9.84 -24.77
N VAL A 81 -11.56 9.45 -25.81
CA VAL A 81 -12.38 10.35 -26.63
C VAL A 81 -13.78 9.75 -26.81
N PRO A 82 -14.84 10.57 -26.85
CA PRO A 82 -16.15 10.09 -27.19
C PRO A 82 -16.22 9.69 -28.67
N GLY A 83 -17.04 8.71 -29.00
CA GLY A 83 -17.24 8.27 -30.37
C GLY A 83 -17.90 6.90 -30.48
N ARG A 84 -17.94 6.33 -31.68
CA ARG A 84 -18.41 4.97 -31.93
C ARG A 84 -17.20 4.06 -32.10
N VAL A 85 -17.22 2.89 -31.49
CA VAL A 85 -16.17 1.88 -31.73
C VAL A 85 -16.32 1.37 -33.16
N GLU A 86 -15.34 1.65 -34.02
CA GLU A 86 -15.30 1.15 -35.39
C GLU A 86 -14.93 -0.33 -35.41
N LYS A 87 -13.89 -0.68 -34.66
CA LYS A 87 -13.30 -2.02 -34.70
C LYS A 87 -12.54 -2.35 -33.41
N TRP A 88 -12.72 -3.60 -32.97
CA TRP A 88 -11.90 -4.23 -31.95
C TRP A 88 -10.72 -4.97 -32.60
N TYR A 89 -9.52 -4.77 -32.07
CA TYR A 89 -8.30 -5.45 -32.54
C TYR A 89 -7.93 -6.67 -31.69
N VAL A 90 -8.57 -6.82 -30.53
CA VAL A 90 -8.29 -7.88 -29.56
C VAL A 90 -9.57 -8.63 -29.19
N VAL A 91 -9.41 -9.84 -28.68
CA VAL A 91 -10.49 -10.69 -28.16
C VAL A 91 -10.28 -11.02 -26.69
N ASP A 92 -11.34 -11.47 -26.02
CA ASP A 92 -11.27 -11.92 -24.62
C ASP A 92 -10.27 -13.08 -24.46
N GLY A 93 -9.42 -12.99 -23.45
CA GLY A 93 -8.37 -13.96 -23.17
C GLY A 93 -7.09 -13.79 -24.00
N GLN A 94 -7.03 -12.85 -24.95
CA GLN A 94 -5.83 -12.60 -25.76
C GLN A 94 -4.73 -11.91 -24.95
N GLN A 95 -3.47 -12.33 -25.17
CA GLN A 95 -2.28 -11.63 -24.67
C GLN A 95 -1.95 -10.42 -25.55
N VAL A 96 -1.65 -9.31 -24.90
CA VAL A 96 -1.30 -8.02 -25.51
C VAL A 96 -0.03 -7.47 -24.87
N LYS A 97 0.74 -6.73 -25.65
CA LYS A 97 1.88 -5.96 -25.19
C LYS A 97 1.53 -4.49 -25.07
N LYS A 98 2.30 -3.75 -24.29
CA LYS A 98 2.23 -2.31 -24.17
C LYS A 98 2.28 -1.65 -25.55
N GLY A 99 1.28 -0.84 -25.85
CA GLY A 99 1.13 -0.14 -27.11
C GLY A 99 0.34 -0.90 -28.18
N ASP A 100 -0.01 -2.17 -27.96
CA ASP A 100 -0.86 -2.92 -28.89
C ASP A 100 -2.24 -2.28 -28.99
N PRO A 101 -2.81 -2.18 -30.21
CA PRO A 101 -4.13 -1.59 -30.39
C PRO A 101 -5.20 -2.49 -29.76
N ILE A 102 -6.12 -1.91 -29.00
CA ILE A 102 -7.26 -2.61 -28.39
C ILE A 102 -8.52 -2.32 -29.19
N ALA A 103 -8.81 -1.04 -29.42
CA ALA A 103 -9.99 -0.58 -30.14
C ALA A 103 -9.69 0.69 -30.91
N ARG A 104 -10.33 0.86 -32.07
CA ARG A 104 -10.40 2.16 -32.75
C ARG A 104 -11.78 2.76 -32.54
N ILE A 105 -11.80 3.99 -32.04
CA ILE A 105 -12.96 4.84 -31.85
C ILE A 105 -12.94 5.87 -32.97
N ILE A 106 -14.01 5.97 -33.73
CA ILE A 106 -14.19 7.04 -34.71
C ILE A 106 -15.22 8.03 -34.18
N ASP A 107 -15.06 9.30 -34.55
CA ASP A 107 -16.13 10.26 -34.36
C ASP A 107 -17.33 9.86 -35.23
N ASN A 108 -18.52 10.31 -34.85
CA ASN A 108 -19.73 10.11 -35.65
C ASN A 108 -19.72 10.97 -36.93
N ASP A 109 -18.99 12.10 -36.93
CA ASP A 109 -18.84 12.97 -38.09
C ASP A 109 -17.62 12.53 -38.95
N PRO A 110 -17.83 11.94 -40.15
CA PRO A 110 -16.75 11.48 -41.02
C PRO A 110 -15.88 12.62 -41.57
N ASP A 111 -16.43 13.84 -41.69
CA ASP A 111 -15.77 15.00 -42.30
C ASP A 111 -15.12 15.92 -41.26
N LEU A 112 -15.12 15.52 -39.98
CA LEU A 112 -14.59 16.30 -38.87
C LEU A 112 -13.14 16.76 -39.12
N LEU A 113 -12.30 15.89 -39.68
CA LEU A 113 -10.89 16.20 -39.94
C LEU A 113 -10.72 17.28 -41.00
N VAL A 114 -11.51 17.20 -42.07
CA VAL A 114 -11.48 18.19 -43.16
C VAL A 114 -11.94 19.54 -42.61
N ARG A 115 -13.01 19.54 -41.80
CA ARG A 115 -13.54 20.75 -41.16
C ARG A 115 -12.52 21.38 -40.21
N LEU A 116 -11.88 20.60 -39.34
CA LEU A 116 -10.86 21.09 -38.41
C LEU A 116 -9.60 21.58 -39.13
N GLY A 117 -9.21 20.92 -40.23
CA GLY A 117 -8.11 21.37 -41.09
C GLY A 117 -8.39 22.74 -41.72
N ALA A 118 -9.58 22.91 -42.31
CA ALA A 118 -10.02 24.18 -42.88
C ALA A 118 -10.13 25.29 -41.81
N GLU A 119 -10.65 24.96 -40.63
CA GLU A 119 -10.73 25.89 -39.49
C GLU A 119 -9.32 26.32 -39.04
N ARG A 120 -8.36 25.38 -38.98
CA ARG A 120 -6.97 25.66 -38.64
C ARG A 120 -6.33 26.62 -39.64
N GLU A 121 -6.48 26.36 -40.95
CA GLU A 121 -5.93 27.23 -42.00
C GLU A 121 -6.52 28.63 -41.94
N GLN A 122 -7.83 28.75 -41.71
CA GLN A 122 -8.50 30.03 -41.53
C GLN A 122 -7.94 30.81 -40.33
N VAL A 123 -7.71 30.13 -39.20
CA VAL A 123 -7.12 30.77 -38.00
C VAL A 123 -5.67 31.18 -38.25
N ILE A 124 -4.88 30.38 -38.96
CA ILE A 124 -3.50 30.74 -39.33
C ILE A 124 -3.48 31.98 -40.22
N ALA A 125 -4.39 32.07 -41.20
CA ALA A 125 -4.52 33.28 -42.03
C ALA A 125 -4.89 34.52 -41.20
N GLN A 126 -5.77 34.36 -40.19
CA GLN A 126 -6.11 35.44 -39.26
C GLN A 126 -4.92 35.87 -38.39
N ILE A 127 -4.08 34.92 -37.94
CA ILE A 127 -2.85 35.21 -37.19
C ILE A 127 -1.90 36.01 -38.08
N ALA A 128 -1.66 35.57 -39.31
CA ALA A 128 -0.79 36.27 -40.25
C ALA A 128 -1.28 37.70 -40.53
N ALA A 129 -2.58 37.89 -40.71
CA ALA A 129 -3.18 39.22 -40.87
C ALA A 129 -3.04 40.09 -39.61
N ALA A 130 -3.24 39.52 -38.42
CA ALA A 130 -3.10 40.22 -37.14
C ALA A 130 -1.64 40.60 -36.85
N ASP A 131 -0.67 39.72 -37.15
CA ASP A 131 0.75 39.99 -37.03
C ASP A 131 1.18 41.14 -37.96
N GLN A 132 0.68 41.16 -39.20
CA GLN A 132 0.95 42.26 -40.14
C GLN A 132 0.33 43.58 -39.67
N ALA A 133 -0.91 43.57 -39.18
CA ALA A 133 -1.54 44.75 -38.60
C ALA A 133 -0.77 45.27 -37.38
N MET A 134 -0.27 44.38 -36.53
CA MET A 134 0.55 44.74 -35.38
C MET A 134 1.91 45.31 -35.78
N ALA A 135 2.55 44.77 -36.82
CA ALA A 135 3.79 45.32 -37.36
C ALA A 135 3.60 46.77 -37.81
N THR A 136 2.53 47.05 -38.57
CA THR A 136 2.18 48.42 -38.99
C THR A 136 1.90 49.33 -37.79
N ALA A 137 1.10 48.90 -36.83
CA ALA A 137 0.78 49.70 -35.64
C ALA A 137 2.02 50.02 -34.80
N ARG A 138 3.01 49.11 -34.73
CA ARG A 138 4.29 49.37 -34.06
C ARG A 138 5.13 50.42 -34.79
N LEU A 139 5.12 50.40 -36.13
CA LEU A 139 5.76 51.46 -36.93
C LEU A 139 5.10 52.82 -36.68
N ASP A 140 3.78 52.86 -36.54
CA ASP A 140 3.07 54.10 -36.23
C ASP A 140 3.42 54.60 -34.82
N VAL A 141 3.48 53.73 -33.81
CA VAL A 141 3.96 54.11 -32.47
C VAL A 141 5.37 54.70 -32.53
N ASN A 142 6.29 54.10 -33.27
CA ASN A 142 7.64 54.63 -33.44
C ASN A 142 7.63 56.00 -34.11
N ARG A 143 6.82 56.17 -35.17
CA ARG A 143 6.66 57.46 -35.88
C ARG A 143 6.12 58.55 -34.95
N TYR A 144 5.03 58.27 -34.23
CA TYR A 144 4.44 59.23 -33.28
C TYR A 144 5.34 59.50 -32.09
N SER A 145 6.15 58.53 -31.65
CA SER A 145 7.16 58.74 -30.61
C SER A 145 8.23 59.75 -31.04
N GLN A 146 8.72 59.66 -32.29
CA GLN A 146 9.70 60.60 -32.84
C GLN A 146 9.10 62.00 -32.99
N LEU A 147 7.92 62.09 -33.62
CA LEU A 147 7.22 63.38 -33.80
C LEU A 147 6.85 64.04 -32.46
N TYR A 148 6.49 63.25 -31.44
CA TYR A 148 6.21 63.78 -30.10
C TYR A 148 7.48 64.33 -29.43
N ALA A 149 8.62 63.65 -29.57
CA ALA A 149 9.91 64.12 -29.04
C ALA A 149 10.38 65.41 -29.72
N GLU A 150 10.05 65.60 -31.00
CA GLU A 150 10.32 66.82 -31.77
C GLU A 150 9.28 67.94 -31.53
N GLY A 151 8.24 67.69 -30.72
CA GLY A 151 7.16 68.65 -30.45
C GLY A 151 6.15 68.84 -31.59
N LEU A 152 6.18 67.95 -32.60
CA LEU A 152 5.36 68.00 -33.82
C LEU A 152 4.05 67.19 -33.73
N ALA A 153 3.88 66.34 -32.71
CA ALA A 153 2.67 65.55 -32.49
C ALA A 153 2.08 65.75 -31.09
N ALA A 154 0.77 65.61 -30.95
CA ALA A 154 0.10 65.68 -29.66
C ALA A 154 0.31 64.39 -28.84
N ARG A 155 0.46 64.51 -27.53
CA ARG A 155 0.58 63.37 -26.59
C ARG A 155 -0.56 62.35 -26.78
N ARG A 156 -1.79 62.84 -27.00
CA ARG A 156 -2.98 62.03 -27.22
C ARG A 156 -2.83 61.09 -28.42
N ASP A 157 -2.18 61.54 -29.50
CA ASP A 157 -2.05 60.73 -30.72
C ASP A 157 -1.01 59.61 -30.52
N PHE A 158 0.05 59.88 -29.76
CA PHE A 158 1.00 58.85 -29.33
C PHE A 158 0.36 57.81 -28.40
N GLU A 159 -0.41 58.25 -27.40
CA GLU A 159 -1.17 57.34 -26.51
C GLU A 159 -2.21 56.53 -27.31
N GLY A 160 -2.88 57.13 -28.28
CA GLY A 160 -3.79 56.43 -29.19
C GLY A 160 -3.11 55.32 -29.99
N ALA A 161 -1.91 55.58 -30.52
CA ALA A 161 -1.12 54.57 -31.23
C ALA A 161 -0.70 53.42 -30.28
N GLN A 162 -0.31 53.72 -29.04
CA GLN A 162 0.02 52.69 -28.05
C GLN A 162 -1.20 51.82 -27.69
N ILE A 163 -2.36 52.44 -27.48
CA ILE A 163 -3.62 51.74 -27.23
C ILE A 163 -3.93 50.80 -28.40
N LYS A 164 -3.68 51.24 -29.65
CA LYS A 164 -3.91 50.40 -30.83
C LYS A 164 -3.01 49.17 -30.86
N VAL A 165 -1.73 49.30 -30.48
CA VAL A 165 -0.83 48.15 -30.33
C VAL A 165 -1.31 47.21 -29.23
N ALA A 166 -1.75 47.74 -28.09
CA ALA A 166 -2.29 46.92 -27.01
C ALA A 166 -3.54 46.14 -27.43
N GLU A 167 -4.45 46.79 -28.17
CA GLU A 167 -5.66 46.16 -28.74
C GLU A 167 -5.31 45.03 -29.70
N LEU A 168 -4.39 45.27 -30.65
CA LEU A 168 -3.95 44.24 -31.60
C LEU A 168 -3.20 43.09 -30.93
N ASN A 169 -2.44 43.37 -29.88
CA ASN A 169 -1.78 42.33 -29.09
C ASN A 169 -2.79 41.44 -28.35
N ALA A 170 -3.82 42.04 -27.75
CA ALA A 170 -4.92 41.29 -27.16
C ALA A 170 -5.64 40.44 -28.22
N LYS A 171 -5.87 40.99 -29.41
CA LYS A 171 -6.50 40.26 -30.52
C LYS A 171 -5.65 39.08 -31.00
N LEU A 172 -4.33 39.28 -31.10
CA LEU A 172 -3.40 38.23 -31.50
C LEU A 172 -3.37 37.10 -30.45
N ALA A 173 -3.36 37.45 -29.16
CA ALA A 173 -3.43 36.48 -28.07
C ALA A 173 -4.74 35.66 -28.13
N GLU A 174 -5.88 36.32 -28.39
CA GLU A 174 -7.18 35.66 -28.60
C GLU A 174 -7.13 34.67 -29.78
N THR A 175 -6.60 35.09 -30.94
CA THR A 175 -6.52 34.22 -32.12
C THR A 175 -5.54 33.06 -31.92
N ARG A 176 -4.42 33.27 -31.21
CA ARG A 176 -3.49 32.18 -30.84
C ARG A 176 -4.15 31.17 -29.89
N ALA A 177 -5.00 31.63 -28.96
CA ALA A 177 -5.78 30.74 -28.13
C ALA A 177 -6.80 29.93 -28.96
N LYS A 178 -7.40 30.51 -30.01
CA LYS A 178 -8.23 29.76 -30.96
C LYS A 178 -7.44 28.68 -31.70
N LEU A 179 -6.23 28.99 -32.18
CA LEU A 179 -5.36 28.02 -32.83
C LEU A 179 -5.05 26.84 -31.89
N SER A 180 -4.68 27.12 -30.64
CA SER A 180 -4.40 26.08 -29.65
C SER A 180 -5.60 25.17 -29.40
N LYS A 181 -6.83 25.71 -29.38
CA LYS A 181 -8.05 24.89 -29.27
C LYS A 181 -8.23 23.94 -30.45
N VAL A 182 -8.00 24.42 -31.68
CA VAL A 182 -8.09 23.59 -32.89
C VAL A 182 -6.98 22.52 -32.90
N ASP A 183 -5.75 22.87 -32.53
CA ASP A 183 -4.64 21.92 -32.46
C ASP A 183 -4.89 20.82 -31.40
N ILE A 184 -5.50 21.15 -30.26
CA ILE A 184 -5.92 20.14 -29.26
C ILE A 184 -6.99 19.22 -29.85
N ALA A 185 -7.97 19.76 -30.58
CA ALA A 185 -9.01 18.96 -31.22
C ALA A 185 -8.42 17.99 -32.26
N LEU A 186 -7.42 18.43 -33.04
CA LEU A 186 -6.66 17.56 -33.95
C LEU A 186 -5.80 16.54 -33.19
N GLY A 187 -5.14 16.94 -32.10
CA GLY A 187 -4.32 16.04 -31.29
C GLY A 187 -5.11 14.88 -30.68
N ARG A 188 -6.39 15.12 -30.32
CA ARG A 188 -7.32 14.08 -29.86
C ARG A 188 -7.58 12.98 -30.89
N GLN A 189 -7.31 13.22 -32.18
CA GLN A 189 -7.38 12.19 -33.20
C GLN A 189 -6.41 11.04 -32.91
N SER A 190 -5.22 11.31 -32.36
CA SER A 190 -4.28 10.24 -31.99
C SER A 190 -4.85 9.31 -30.89
N ALA A 191 -5.74 9.84 -30.06
CA ALA A 191 -6.42 9.11 -28.98
C ALA A 191 -7.64 8.30 -29.47
N GLN A 192 -7.99 8.37 -30.76
CA GLN A 192 -8.98 7.48 -31.39
C GLN A 192 -8.54 6.02 -31.38
N LEU A 193 -7.22 5.77 -31.46
CA LEU A 193 -6.69 4.41 -31.33
C LEU A 193 -6.31 4.16 -29.87
N VAL A 194 -7.17 3.44 -29.17
CA VAL A 194 -6.93 3.02 -27.78
C VAL A 194 -5.94 1.87 -27.78
N ARG A 195 -4.85 2.04 -27.01
CA ARG A 195 -3.75 1.09 -26.92
C ARG A 195 -3.62 0.53 -25.51
N ALA A 196 -3.03 -0.65 -25.40
CA ALA A 196 -2.73 -1.28 -24.11
C ALA A 196 -1.69 -0.45 -23.33
N PRO A 197 -1.94 -0.09 -22.06
CA PRO A 197 -1.01 0.70 -21.26
C PRO A 197 0.22 -0.10 -20.80
N HIS A 198 0.07 -1.41 -20.62
CA HIS A 198 1.10 -2.35 -20.16
C HIS A 198 0.92 -3.73 -20.83
N ASP A 199 1.87 -4.63 -20.60
CA ASP A 199 1.78 -6.03 -21.05
C ASP A 199 0.78 -6.81 -20.18
N GLY A 200 -0.02 -7.69 -20.78
CA GLY A 200 -0.96 -8.52 -20.02
C GLY A 200 -1.96 -9.27 -20.90
N ARG A 201 -3.02 -9.77 -20.28
CA ARG A 201 -4.11 -10.48 -20.93
C ARG A 201 -5.42 -9.72 -20.78
N ILE A 202 -6.18 -9.66 -21.87
CA ILE A 202 -7.53 -9.07 -21.86
C ILE A 202 -8.46 -10.01 -21.08
N GLN A 203 -8.93 -9.56 -19.92
CA GLN A 203 -9.85 -10.32 -19.06
C GLN A 203 -11.28 -10.26 -19.57
N SER A 204 -11.71 -9.06 -19.98
CA SER A 204 -13.04 -8.84 -20.55
C SER A 204 -13.06 -7.60 -21.44
N LEU A 205 -13.81 -7.69 -22.53
CA LEU A 205 -14.14 -6.60 -23.43
C LEU A 205 -15.57 -6.18 -23.19
N ASN A 206 -15.79 -4.87 -23.13
CA ASN A 206 -17.12 -4.32 -23.13
C ASN A 206 -17.68 -4.34 -24.55
N THR A 207 -18.11 -5.51 -25.03
CA THR A 207 -18.61 -5.70 -26.40
C THR A 207 -19.89 -4.90 -26.69
N ALA A 208 -20.64 -4.51 -25.65
CA ALA A 208 -21.78 -3.60 -25.78
C ALA A 208 -21.36 -2.22 -26.31
N ALA A 209 -20.15 -1.75 -25.95
CA ALA A 209 -19.56 -0.53 -26.50
C ALA A 209 -19.28 -0.61 -28.02
N GLY A 210 -19.26 -1.82 -28.60
CA GLY A 210 -19.16 -2.01 -30.05
C GLY A 210 -20.39 -1.54 -30.83
N ALA A 211 -21.57 -1.55 -30.21
CA ALA A 211 -22.83 -1.18 -30.85
C ALA A 211 -23.34 0.21 -30.43
N THR A 212 -22.78 0.79 -29.37
CA THR A 212 -23.25 2.05 -28.77
C THR A 212 -22.19 3.15 -28.84
N LEU A 213 -22.65 4.40 -28.75
CA LEU A 213 -21.76 5.54 -28.56
C LEU A 213 -21.07 5.41 -27.18
N VAL A 214 -19.75 5.53 -27.16
CA VAL A 214 -18.96 5.62 -25.92
C VAL A 214 -18.61 7.05 -25.62
N SER A 215 -18.60 7.39 -24.34
CA SER A 215 -18.12 8.67 -23.81
C SER A 215 -16.67 8.54 -23.34
N ALA A 216 -15.98 9.68 -23.23
CA ALA A 216 -14.66 9.69 -22.59
C ALA A 216 -14.79 9.23 -21.13
N GLY A 217 -13.97 8.26 -20.73
CA GLY A 217 -14.00 7.61 -19.42
C GLY A 217 -14.72 6.27 -19.39
N ASP A 218 -15.50 5.92 -20.43
CA ASP A 218 -16.20 4.63 -20.46
C ASP A 218 -15.22 3.46 -20.56
N MET A 219 -15.51 2.37 -19.85
CA MET A 219 -14.67 1.17 -19.84
C MET A 219 -14.81 0.39 -21.16
N LEU A 220 -13.68 0.14 -21.82
CA LEU A 220 -13.61 -0.61 -23.08
C LEU A 220 -13.12 -2.03 -22.86
N ALA A 221 -12.07 -2.19 -22.05
CA ALA A 221 -11.47 -3.49 -21.76
C ALA A 221 -10.92 -3.53 -20.33
N THR A 222 -10.85 -4.72 -19.76
CA THR A 222 -10.15 -4.99 -18.51
C THR A 222 -8.87 -5.75 -18.83
N LEU A 223 -7.72 -5.20 -18.46
CA LEU A 223 -6.41 -5.78 -18.69
C LEU A 223 -5.84 -6.34 -17.38
N ALA A 224 -5.46 -7.62 -17.38
CA ALA A 224 -4.84 -8.29 -16.25
C ALA A 224 -3.37 -8.63 -16.58
N PRO A 225 -2.39 -8.12 -15.82
CA PRO A 225 -0.97 -8.45 -16.04
C PRO A 225 -0.67 -9.93 -15.75
N ASP A 226 0.15 -10.57 -16.60
CA ASP A 226 0.49 -11.99 -16.47
C ASP A 226 1.64 -12.25 -15.47
N ASN A 227 2.52 -11.28 -15.23
CA ASN A 227 3.73 -11.45 -14.41
C ASN A 227 3.73 -10.56 -13.15
N ALA A 228 2.65 -10.62 -12.37
CA ALA A 228 2.56 -9.84 -11.14
C ALA A 228 3.41 -10.45 -10.01
N GLN A 229 4.22 -9.62 -9.35
CA GLN A 229 4.84 -10.01 -8.08
C GLN A 229 3.75 -10.08 -6.99
N ARG A 230 3.44 -11.30 -6.54
CA ARG A 230 2.34 -11.56 -5.59
C ARG A 230 2.77 -11.30 -4.15
N VAL A 231 1.91 -10.60 -3.42
CA VAL A 231 1.96 -10.45 -1.97
C VAL A 231 0.59 -10.76 -1.39
N VAL A 232 0.52 -11.12 -0.10
CA VAL A 232 -0.75 -11.31 0.58
C VAL A 232 -1.06 -10.06 1.37
N GLU A 233 -2.24 -9.50 1.12
CA GLU A 233 -2.86 -8.54 2.01
C GLU A 233 -3.56 -9.29 3.13
N LEU A 234 -3.19 -9.05 4.38
CA LEU A 234 -3.90 -9.55 5.56
C LEU A 234 -4.50 -8.38 6.33
N LEU A 235 -5.75 -8.52 6.74
CA LEU A 235 -6.45 -7.58 7.60
C LEU A 235 -6.41 -8.10 9.03
N LEU A 236 -5.76 -7.34 9.91
CA LEU A 236 -5.59 -7.64 11.33
C LEU A 236 -6.36 -6.65 12.21
N ASP A 237 -6.72 -7.08 13.41
CA ASP A 237 -7.36 -6.22 14.41
C ASP A 237 -6.37 -5.18 14.96
N GLY A 238 -6.86 -3.99 15.30
CA GLY A 238 -6.07 -2.94 15.93
C GLY A 238 -5.45 -3.35 17.27
N ARG A 239 -6.06 -4.30 17.99
CA ARG A 239 -5.52 -4.88 19.23
C ARG A 239 -4.20 -5.63 19.00
N ASP A 240 -4.09 -6.30 17.86
CA ASP A 240 -2.96 -7.18 17.55
C ASP A 240 -1.90 -6.48 16.70
N VAL A 241 -2.32 -5.56 15.81
CA VAL A 241 -1.41 -4.88 14.85
C VAL A 241 -0.28 -4.11 15.55
N ALA A 242 -0.53 -3.56 16.74
CA ALA A 242 0.44 -2.77 17.49
C ALA A 242 1.71 -3.57 17.86
N LEU A 243 1.61 -4.90 17.87
CA LEU A 243 2.68 -5.82 18.21
C LEU A 243 3.36 -6.44 16.98
N VAL A 244 2.77 -6.21 15.81
CA VAL A 244 3.28 -6.72 14.54
C VAL A 244 4.49 -5.89 14.12
N ARG A 245 5.57 -6.56 13.71
CA ARG A 245 6.79 -5.91 13.22
C ARG A 245 7.16 -6.41 11.83
N LYS A 246 7.81 -5.55 11.05
CA LYS A 246 8.40 -5.94 9.76
C LYS A 246 9.36 -7.11 9.95
N GLY A 247 9.23 -8.12 9.08
CA GLY A 247 10.04 -9.34 9.09
C GLY A 247 9.50 -10.47 9.96
N GLN A 248 8.43 -10.26 10.75
CA GLN A 248 7.83 -11.35 11.54
C GLN A 248 7.36 -12.50 10.65
N PRO A 249 7.54 -13.75 11.09
CA PRO A 249 7.08 -14.91 10.35
C PRO A 249 5.55 -14.98 10.35
N VAL A 250 4.99 -15.28 9.19
CA VAL A 250 3.55 -15.44 8.98
C VAL A 250 3.30 -16.82 8.39
N ARG A 251 2.33 -17.53 8.93
CA ARG A 251 1.86 -18.76 8.33
C ARG A 251 0.58 -18.50 7.56
N LEU A 252 0.54 -18.91 6.30
CA LEU A 252 -0.54 -18.60 5.35
C LEU A 252 -1.24 -19.88 4.90
N HIS A 253 -2.57 -19.82 4.84
CA HIS A 253 -3.44 -20.82 4.24
C HIS A 253 -4.22 -20.15 3.10
N PHE A 254 -3.97 -20.59 1.87
CA PHE A 254 -4.68 -20.10 0.69
C PHE A 254 -5.99 -20.87 0.50
N GLU A 255 -7.08 -20.16 0.26
CA GLU A 255 -8.35 -20.78 -0.11
C GLU A 255 -8.22 -21.47 -1.47
N GLY A 256 -8.82 -22.66 -1.60
CA GLY A 256 -8.64 -23.52 -2.78
C GLY A 256 -7.41 -24.46 -2.70
N TRP A 257 -6.63 -24.41 -1.61
CA TRP A 257 -5.49 -25.30 -1.38
C TRP A 257 -5.55 -25.99 0.01
N PRO A 258 -5.41 -27.33 0.10
CA PRO A 258 -5.52 -28.30 -0.97
C PRO A 258 -7.01 -28.52 -1.32
N ALA A 259 -7.35 -28.53 -2.61
CA ALA A 259 -8.70 -28.93 -3.06
C ALA A 259 -9.03 -30.43 -2.81
N ILE A 260 -8.01 -31.22 -2.38
CA ILE A 260 -7.95 -32.67 -2.09
C ILE A 260 -8.41 -33.59 -3.23
N GLN A 261 -7.56 -34.55 -3.64
CA GLN A 261 -7.86 -36.00 -3.53
C GLN A 261 -6.69 -36.91 -3.92
N PHE A 262 -6.27 -37.78 -3.01
CA PHE A 262 -5.83 -39.15 -3.32
C PHE A 262 -6.29 -40.12 -2.22
N SER A 263 -6.94 -41.21 -2.64
CA SER A 263 -7.02 -42.45 -1.88
C SER A 263 -5.62 -43.08 -1.90
N GLY A 264 -4.90 -43.02 -0.78
CA GLY A 264 -3.73 -43.88 -0.57
C GLY A 264 -2.53 -43.27 0.14
N TRP A 265 -2.05 -42.06 -0.19
CA TRP A 265 -0.78 -41.55 0.36
C TRP A 265 -0.80 -40.03 0.61
N PRO A 266 -0.33 -39.51 1.77
CA PRO A 266 -0.64 -38.16 2.25
C PRO A 266 0.50 -37.13 2.12
N SER A 267 1.61 -37.43 1.44
CA SER A 267 2.83 -36.60 1.53
C SER A 267 2.79 -35.26 0.76
N VAL A 268 1.69 -34.92 0.07
CA VAL A 268 1.56 -33.67 -0.73
C VAL A 268 0.50 -32.70 -0.15
N ALA A 269 0.24 -32.78 1.16
CA ALA A 269 -0.70 -31.92 1.87
C ALA A 269 0.00 -30.86 2.75
N GLN A 270 1.05 -30.18 2.24
CA GLN A 270 1.50 -28.93 2.87
C GLN A 270 0.52 -27.82 2.49
N GLY A 271 -0.53 -27.68 3.31
CA GLY A 271 -1.57 -26.66 3.17
C GLY A 271 -1.16 -25.28 3.72
N MET A 272 -0.03 -25.21 4.43
CA MET A 272 0.45 -24.01 5.10
C MET A 272 1.76 -23.54 4.49
N PHE A 273 1.83 -22.25 4.18
CA PHE A 273 2.99 -21.61 3.56
C PHE A 273 3.62 -20.61 4.49
N ASP A 274 4.93 -20.45 4.35
CA ASP A 274 5.70 -19.47 5.10
C ASP A 274 5.74 -18.15 4.34
N GLY A 275 5.40 -17.07 5.05
CA GLY A 275 5.55 -15.70 4.62
C GLY A 275 6.24 -14.88 5.70
N ARG A 276 6.56 -13.63 5.40
CA ARG A 276 7.01 -12.66 6.38
C ARG A 276 6.33 -11.32 6.17
N VAL A 277 6.14 -10.57 7.25
CA VAL A 277 5.58 -9.22 7.18
C VAL A 277 6.51 -8.31 6.39
N LEU A 278 6.04 -7.80 5.26
CA LEU A 278 6.76 -6.85 4.42
C LEU A 278 6.56 -5.42 4.93
N THR A 279 5.31 -5.01 5.14
CA THR A 279 4.93 -3.65 5.55
C THR A 279 3.58 -3.69 6.28
N ILE A 280 3.37 -2.73 7.18
CA ILE A 280 2.14 -2.54 7.93
C ILE A 280 1.65 -1.13 7.60
N ASP A 281 0.38 -0.99 7.24
CA ASP A 281 -0.20 0.31 6.95
C ASP A 281 -0.37 1.13 8.24
N PRO A 282 -0.04 2.43 8.22
CA PRO A 282 -0.13 3.27 9.43
C PRO A 282 -1.57 3.61 9.83
N SER A 283 -2.54 3.42 8.93
CA SER A 283 -3.95 3.77 9.14
C SER A 283 -4.87 2.56 9.01
N ALA A 284 -5.88 2.50 9.87
CA ALA A 284 -6.96 1.52 9.74
C ALA A 284 -7.82 1.79 8.50
N GLN A 285 -8.35 0.73 7.90
CA GLN A 285 -9.39 0.82 6.86
C GLN A 285 -10.72 1.27 7.49
N THR A 286 -11.72 1.58 6.65
CA THR A 286 -13.08 1.93 7.10
C THR A 286 -13.70 0.87 8.02
N SER A 287 -13.27 -0.39 7.91
CA SER A 287 -13.68 -1.50 8.78
C SER A 287 -13.06 -1.49 10.18
N GLY A 288 -12.09 -0.60 10.45
CA GLY A 288 -11.29 -0.61 11.68
C GLY A 288 -10.13 -1.61 11.69
N LEU A 289 -9.98 -2.42 10.63
CA LEU A 289 -8.89 -3.37 10.48
C LEU A 289 -7.65 -2.71 9.86
N PHE A 290 -6.48 -3.20 10.21
CA PHE A 290 -5.21 -2.73 9.67
C PHE A 290 -4.71 -3.66 8.60
N ARG A 291 -4.18 -3.07 7.52
CA ARG A 291 -3.61 -3.81 6.41
C ARG A 291 -2.16 -4.16 6.68
N VAL A 292 -1.82 -5.43 6.54
CA VAL A 292 -0.47 -5.96 6.65
C VAL A 292 -0.14 -6.68 5.35
N LEU A 293 0.92 -6.23 4.67
CA LEU A 293 1.45 -6.89 3.48
C LEU A 293 2.43 -7.98 3.90
N VAL A 294 2.26 -9.17 3.35
CA VAL A 294 3.09 -10.34 3.59
C VAL A 294 3.72 -10.75 2.27
N GLU A 295 5.01 -11.07 2.29
CA GLU A 295 5.74 -11.60 1.14
C GLU A 295 6.23 -13.03 1.42
N PRO A 296 6.61 -13.81 0.38
CA PRO A 296 7.18 -15.13 0.58
C PRO A 296 8.44 -15.08 1.45
N MET A 297 8.60 -16.05 2.36
CA MET A 297 9.78 -16.09 3.23
C MET A 297 11.05 -16.44 2.41
N PRO A 298 12.11 -15.61 2.42
CA PRO A 298 13.34 -15.92 1.71
C PRO A 298 13.99 -17.20 2.24
N GLY A 299 14.47 -18.06 1.33
CA GLY A 299 15.10 -19.34 1.69
C GLY A 299 14.14 -20.48 2.03
N LYS A 300 12.82 -20.24 1.98
CA LYS A 300 11.78 -21.27 2.06
C LYS A 300 11.20 -21.55 0.66
N PRO A 301 10.49 -22.68 0.46
CA PRO A 301 9.72 -22.90 -0.76
C PRO A 301 8.77 -21.72 -1.02
N GLY A 302 8.77 -21.24 -2.27
CA GLY A 302 7.84 -20.20 -2.70
C GLY A 302 6.39 -20.65 -2.58
N TRP A 303 5.47 -19.69 -2.60
CA TRP A 303 4.04 -19.99 -2.62
C TRP A 303 3.65 -20.73 -3.92
N PRO A 304 2.52 -21.45 -3.94
CA PRO A 304 2.04 -22.18 -5.09
C PRO A 304 1.97 -21.31 -6.35
N ASP A 305 2.06 -21.96 -7.50
CA ASP A 305 2.03 -21.31 -8.81
C ASP A 305 0.79 -20.40 -8.98
N GLN A 306 0.89 -19.40 -9.84
CA GLN A 306 -0.19 -18.47 -10.19
C GLN A 306 -1.44 -19.19 -10.71
N ASN A 307 -1.26 -20.37 -11.30
CA ASN A 307 -2.36 -21.21 -11.74
C ASN A 307 -3.29 -21.66 -10.61
N TYR A 308 -2.75 -21.83 -9.39
CA TYR A 308 -3.51 -22.25 -8.21
C TYR A 308 -3.93 -21.08 -7.33
N ILE A 309 -3.07 -20.06 -7.23
CA ILE A 309 -3.32 -18.87 -6.42
C ILE A 309 -3.27 -17.65 -7.33
N ARG A 310 -4.46 -17.23 -7.77
CA ARG A 310 -4.66 -16.07 -8.63
C ARG A 310 -4.73 -14.80 -7.77
N LEU A 311 -4.56 -13.65 -8.40
CA LEU A 311 -4.88 -12.37 -7.75
C LEU A 311 -6.36 -12.38 -7.32
N GLY A 312 -6.64 -11.89 -6.11
CA GLY A 312 -7.95 -11.94 -5.47
C GLY A 312 -8.27 -13.26 -4.74
N SER A 313 -7.43 -14.29 -4.84
CA SER A 313 -7.59 -15.52 -4.05
C SER A 313 -7.54 -15.18 -2.56
N LYS A 314 -8.52 -15.65 -1.79
CA LYS A 314 -8.62 -15.40 -0.35
C LYS A 314 -7.56 -16.19 0.42
N VAL A 315 -7.09 -15.59 1.51
CA VAL A 315 -6.02 -16.13 2.36
C VAL A 315 -6.37 -15.93 3.82
N ARG A 316 -6.10 -16.95 4.63
CA ARG A 316 -6.05 -16.84 6.09
C ARG A 316 -4.60 -16.87 6.53
N GLY A 317 -4.21 -15.89 7.33
CA GLY A 317 -2.86 -15.77 7.85
C GLY A 317 -2.84 -15.78 9.37
N TRP A 318 -1.76 -16.29 9.93
CA TRP A 318 -1.45 -16.22 11.35
C TRP A 318 -0.06 -15.63 11.47
N VAL A 319 0.03 -14.37 11.90
CA VAL A 319 1.32 -13.74 12.19
C VAL A 319 1.81 -14.32 13.51
N GLN A 320 2.99 -14.92 13.49
CA GLN A 320 3.58 -15.53 14.68
C GLN A 320 4.16 -14.44 15.57
N MET A 321 3.72 -14.43 16.82
CA MET A 321 4.14 -13.51 17.87
C MET A 321 5.14 -14.21 18.80
N GLU A 322 5.33 -13.66 19.99
CA GLU A 322 6.20 -14.24 21.01
C GLU A 322 5.71 -15.60 21.53
N THR A 323 6.65 -16.36 22.10
CA THR A 323 6.36 -17.63 22.79
C THR A 323 6.02 -17.37 24.25
N VAL A 324 4.83 -17.78 24.68
CA VAL A 324 4.35 -17.71 26.06
C VAL A 324 3.98 -19.11 26.56
N THR A 325 3.78 -19.30 27.86
CA THR A 325 3.33 -20.61 28.36
C THR A 325 1.82 -20.80 28.10
N ILE A 326 1.36 -22.03 27.87
CA ILE A 326 -0.07 -22.31 27.64
C ILE A 326 -0.93 -21.82 28.83
N GLY A 327 -0.44 -22.01 30.06
CA GLY A 327 -1.10 -21.57 31.26
C GLY A 327 -1.32 -20.05 31.28
N TYR A 328 -0.30 -19.29 30.88
CA TYR A 328 -0.40 -17.84 30.73
C TYR A 328 -1.40 -17.44 29.64
N GLU A 329 -1.35 -18.08 28.47
CA GLU A 329 -2.25 -17.76 27.36
C GLU A 329 -3.73 -18.00 27.70
N LEU A 330 -4.04 -19.09 28.40
CA LEU A 330 -5.40 -19.39 28.87
C LEU A 330 -5.88 -18.37 29.91
N TRP A 331 -5.02 -18.02 30.86
CA TRP A 331 -5.34 -16.99 31.85
C TRP A 331 -5.57 -15.62 31.19
N ARG A 332 -4.72 -15.24 30.23
CA ARG A 332 -4.82 -14.00 29.46
C ARG A 332 -6.13 -13.92 28.67
N GLN A 333 -6.48 -14.99 27.94
CA GLN A 333 -7.73 -15.07 27.17
C GLN A 333 -8.97 -14.97 28.06
N LEU A 334 -8.95 -15.61 29.25
CA LEU A 334 -10.07 -15.54 30.20
C LEU A 334 -10.30 -14.12 30.76
N ASN A 335 -9.23 -13.32 30.86
CA ASN A 335 -9.28 -11.95 31.39
C ASN A 335 -9.28 -10.86 30.30
N ASP A 336 -9.35 -11.24 29.02
CA ASP A 336 -9.34 -10.33 27.86
C ASP A 336 -8.11 -9.39 27.78
N PHE A 337 -6.96 -9.82 28.30
CA PHE A 337 -5.73 -9.04 28.21
C PHE A 337 -5.14 -9.07 26.78
N PRO A 338 -4.52 -7.96 26.31
CA PRO A 338 -3.87 -7.92 25.00
C PRO A 338 -2.67 -8.89 24.94
N LEU A 339 -2.21 -9.18 23.73
CA LEU A 339 -1.02 -10.01 23.48
C LEU A 339 0.23 -9.40 24.15
N GLU A 340 1.22 -10.23 24.46
CA GLU A 340 2.44 -9.73 25.11
C GLU A 340 3.26 -8.88 24.15
N PHE A 341 3.82 -7.78 24.66
CA PHE A 341 4.75 -6.98 23.89
C PHE A 341 6.00 -7.80 23.61
N PRO A 342 6.44 -7.88 22.34
CA PRO A 342 7.75 -8.43 22.07
C PRO A 342 8.77 -7.60 22.81
N THR A 343 9.58 -8.26 23.65
CA THR A 343 10.72 -7.58 24.27
C THR A 343 11.49 -6.85 23.16
N PRO A 344 11.83 -5.57 23.33
CA PRO A 344 12.68 -4.91 22.36
C PRO A 344 13.90 -5.81 22.14
N ILE A 345 14.12 -6.24 20.90
CA ILE A 345 15.41 -6.82 20.55
C ILE A 345 16.38 -5.66 20.71
N ASP A 346 16.98 -5.54 21.89
CA ASP A 346 18.09 -4.64 22.09
C ASP A 346 19.13 -4.98 21.01
N PRO A 347 19.49 -4.04 20.12
CA PRO A 347 20.75 -4.15 19.40
C PRO A 347 21.89 -3.82 20.39
N GLY A 348 21.91 -4.52 21.53
CA GLY A 348 22.95 -4.43 22.55
C GLY A 348 24.21 -5.14 22.07
N PRO A 349 25.39 -4.67 22.48
CA PRO A 349 26.62 -4.85 21.72
C PRO A 349 26.97 -6.33 21.64
N ARG A 350 27.27 -6.80 20.42
CA ARG A 350 27.89 -8.10 20.17
C ARG A 350 29.05 -8.28 21.16
N LYS A 351 28.87 -9.11 22.19
CA LYS A 351 29.97 -9.65 23.00
C LYS A 351 30.76 -10.60 22.10
N GLY A 352 31.60 -10.02 21.27
CA GLY A 352 32.54 -10.69 20.41
C GLY A 352 33.78 -9.84 20.33
N THR A 353 34.75 -10.12 21.21
CA THR A 353 36.21 -10.17 20.95
C THR A 353 36.94 -9.02 20.23
N ALA A 354 36.28 -7.92 19.82
CA ALA A 354 36.92 -6.80 19.12
C ALA A 354 37.45 -5.71 20.07
N ALA A 355 36.85 -5.56 21.26
CA ALA A 355 37.28 -4.54 22.23
C ALA A 355 38.65 -4.85 22.87
N LYS A 356 39.07 -6.13 22.88
CA LYS A 356 40.40 -6.54 23.39
C LYS A 356 41.52 -6.33 22.37
N ALA A 357 41.19 -6.26 21.08
CA ALA A 357 42.17 -5.99 20.02
C ALA A 357 42.54 -4.50 19.88
N LEU A 358 41.72 -3.60 20.44
CA LEU A 358 41.97 -2.16 20.46
C LEU A 358 42.73 -1.70 21.72
N SER A 359 42.61 -2.43 22.85
CA SER A 359 43.39 -2.12 24.06
C SER A 359 44.85 -2.55 23.96
N ASP A 360 45.15 -3.67 23.30
CA ASP A 360 46.52 -4.18 23.18
C ASP A 360 47.37 -3.41 22.15
N LYS A 361 46.73 -2.68 21.23
CA LYS A 361 47.42 -1.84 20.23
C LYS A 361 47.80 -0.44 20.74
N ALA A 362 47.15 0.02 21.83
CA ALA A 362 47.43 1.31 22.45
C ALA A 362 48.56 1.26 23.50
N ALA A 363 48.90 0.07 24.02
CA ALA A 363 49.99 -0.10 24.98
C ALA A 363 51.39 -0.27 24.35
N GLY A 364 51.50 -0.39 23.03
CA GLY A 364 52.74 -0.71 22.31
C GLY A 364 53.49 0.46 21.67
N LYS A 365 53.01 1.71 21.77
CA LYS A 365 53.63 2.88 21.12
C LYS A 365 53.75 4.09 22.04
N SER A 366 54.67 4.01 23.01
CA SER A 366 55.21 5.21 23.65
C SER A 366 56.68 5.00 24.05
N LYS A 367 57.60 5.04 23.07
CA LYS A 367 59.02 5.35 23.30
C LYS A 367 59.62 6.04 22.06
N GLY A 368 60.08 7.28 22.27
CA GLY A 368 60.85 8.11 21.32
C GLY A 368 59.98 8.96 20.38
N GLY A 369 60.15 10.27 20.21
CA GLY A 369 61.10 11.23 20.74
C GLY A 369 60.92 12.58 20.02
N LYS A 370 61.16 13.68 20.75
CA LYS A 370 61.62 15.03 20.34
C LYS A 370 60.96 15.85 19.18
N SER A 371 60.60 17.08 19.60
CA SER A 371 60.99 18.41 19.07
C SER A 371 60.22 19.13 17.95
N GLY A 372 60.01 20.44 18.19
CA GLY A 372 59.65 21.52 17.25
C GLY A 372 58.14 21.79 17.20
N GLY A 373 57.58 22.99 17.34
CA GLY A 373 58.07 24.37 17.29
C GLY A 373 57.05 25.24 16.53
N TYR A 374 56.77 26.44 17.05
CA TYR A 374 56.09 27.61 16.44
C TYR A 374 54.54 27.72 16.35
N ASP A 375 54.03 28.66 17.16
CA ASP A 375 53.16 29.84 16.89
C ASP A 375 52.23 29.93 15.67
N SER A 376 50.98 30.36 15.94
CA SER A 376 50.21 31.48 15.32
C SER A 376 48.71 31.28 15.67
N GLU A 377 48.04 32.09 16.51
CA GLU A 377 47.51 33.45 16.31
C GLU A 377 46.28 33.55 15.36
N TYR A 378 45.33 34.43 15.74
CA TYR A 378 43.96 34.74 15.24
C TYR A 378 42.83 33.89 15.88
N GLY A 379 41.88 34.44 16.67
CA GLY A 379 41.09 35.68 16.51
C GLY A 379 39.80 35.30 15.75
N GLY A 380 38.56 35.36 16.26
CA GLY A 380 37.93 36.31 17.17
C GLY A 380 36.98 37.20 16.36
N SER A 381 35.66 36.93 16.41
CA SER A 381 34.48 37.73 16.01
C SER A 381 33.36 36.75 15.58
N GLU A 382 32.29 36.49 16.33
CA GLU A 382 31.16 37.39 16.64
C GLU A 382 30.82 38.34 15.49
N ASP A 383 29.70 38.11 14.82
CA ASP A 383 28.75 39.20 14.60
C ASP A 383 27.35 38.71 14.21
N GLU A 384 26.44 39.49 14.74
CA GLU A 384 24.99 39.44 14.82
C GLU A 384 24.34 40.01 13.54
N LYS A 385 23.26 39.38 13.07
CA LYS A 385 22.05 40.07 12.56
C LYS A 385 20.89 39.11 12.36
#